data_AF-A0A0E3PEC1-F1
#
_entry.id   AF-A0A0E3PEC1-F1
#
_cell.length_a   1.000
_cell.length_b   1.000
_cell.length_c   1.000
_cell.angle_alpha   90.00
_cell.angle_beta   90.00
_cell.angle_gamma   90.00
#
_symmetry.space_group_name_H-M   'P 1'
#
loop_
_entity.id
_entity.type
_entity.pdbx_description
1 polymer ?
#
loop_
_entity_poly.entity_id
_entity_poly.type
_entity_poly.pdbx_seq_one_letter_code
_entity_poly.pdbx_strand_id
1 'polypeptide(L)'
;MSKKQAILILFLTTVLLASGCLGDSGTKISISGNETEINVNISEQAEGNWCPAGSQVQIKNPTTGKALNMTVTGTEEFGNKTLYKAMIITGSEENNTGYEYMWSQDKNTTVWTKYGEDGNISLRYVYEDGKKTIINGEGRLLEFGVRP
;
A
#
# COMPACT_ATOMS: atom_id res chain seq x y z
N MET A 1 -19.75 -2.86 13.96
CA MET A 1 -18.27 -2.79 14.08
C MET A 1 -17.91 -2.94 15.55
N SER A 2 -17.16 -3.99 15.91
CA SER A 2 -16.79 -4.24 17.31
C SER A 2 -15.69 -3.28 17.76
N LYS A 3 -15.71 -2.82 19.02
CA LYS A 3 -14.64 -1.99 19.63
C LYS A 3 -13.24 -2.61 19.44
N LYS A 4 -13.16 -3.94 19.31
CA LYS A 4 -11.94 -4.69 19.02
C LYS A 4 -11.43 -4.50 17.58
N GLN A 5 -12.34 -4.35 16.60
CA GLN A 5 -11.99 -4.05 15.21
C GLN A 5 -11.45 -2.62 15.06
N ALA A 6 -11.97 -1.66 15.83
CA ALA A 6 -11.44 -0.29 15.83
C ALA A 6 -10.02 -0.21 16.42
N ILE A 7 -9.74 -0.99 17.47
CA ILE A 7 -8.39 -1.09 18.07
C ILE A 7 -7.41 -1.78 17.11
N LEU A 8 -7.84 -2.82 16.40
CA LEU A 8 -7.01 -3.51 15.40
C LEU A 8 -6.69 -2.61 14.19
N ILE A 9 -7.64 -1.78 13.74
CA ILE A 9 -7.41 -0.77 12.69
C ILE A 9 -6.48 0.34 13.19
N LEU A 10 -6.59 0.75 14.46
CA LEU A 10 -5.70 1.73 15.08
C LEU A 10 -4.25 1.20 15.25
N PHE A 11 -4.10 -0.09 15.54
CA PHE A 11 -2.81 -0.79 15.51
C PHE A 11 -2.29 -1.01 14.08
N LEU A 12 -3.17 -1.28 13.12
CA LEU A 12 -2.84 -1.36 11.69
C LEU A 12 -2.30 -0.02 11.19
N THR A 13 -2.84 1.12 11.68
CA THR A 13 -2.26 2.44 11.37
C THR A 13 -0.89 2.65 12.02
N THR A 14 -0.63 2.13 13.23
CA THR A 14 0.71 2.23 13.84
C THR A 14 1.73 1.28 13.20
N VAL A 15 1.29 0.13 12.67
CA VAL A 15 2.12 -0.78 11.89
C VAL A 15 2.33 -0.26 10.46
N LEU A 16 1.38 0.49 9.89
CA LEU A 16 1.58 1.26 8.65
C LEU A 16 2.46 2.51 8.88
N LEU A 17 2.53 3.02 10.10
CA LEU A 17 3.57 3.98 10.52
C LEU A 17 4.93 3.27 10.72
N ALA A 18 4.94 1.98 11.11
CA ALA A 18 6.15 1.18 11.26
C ALA A 18 6.68 0.54 9.95
N SER A 19 5.82 0.28 8.96
CA SER A 19 6.22 -0.09 7.59
C SER A 19 6.39 1.13 6.69
N GLY A 20 6.12 2.32 7.23
CA GLY A 20 6.42 3.59 6.61
C GLY A 20 7.92 3.86 6.51
N CYS A 21 8.77 2.84 6.62
CA CYS A 21 10.20 2.83 6.35
C CYS A 21 11.10 3.60 7.33
N LEU A 22 11.40 2.95 8.45
CA LEU A 22 12.58 3.18 9.29
C LEU A 22 12.78 2.01 10.27
N GLY A 23 13.92 1.35 10.14
CA GLY A 23 14.47 0.32 11.00
C GLY A 23 15.76 -0.16 10.37
N ASP A 24 16.84 -0.26 11.15
CA ASP A 24 18.20 -0.63 10.73
C ASP A 24 18.18 -1.78 9.68
N SER A 25 19.01 -1.67 8.66
CA SER A 25 19.01 -2.52 7.46
C SER A 25 18.87 -4.02 7.81
N GLY A 26 17.99 -4.76 7.13
CA GLY A 26 17.84 -6.21 7.29
C GLY A 26 16.85 -6.67 8.38
N THR A 27 16.04 -5.78 8.96
CA THR A 27 15.07 -6.15 10.00
C THR A 27 13.90 -6.95 9.43
N LYS A 28 13.75 -8.21 9.89
CA LYS A 28 12.54 -9.02 9.70
C LYS A 28 11.63 -8.89 10.92
N ILE A 29 10.43 -8.35 10.73
CA ILE A 29 9.41 -8.29 11.79
C ILE A 29 8.33 -9.31 11.47
N SER A 30 8.19 -10.31 12.33
CA SER A 30 7.10 -11.27 12.28
C SER A 30 6.21 -11.12 13.52
N ILE A 31 4.95 -10.75 13.34
CA ILE A 31 3.94 -10.71 14.41
C ILE A 31 2.88 -11.72 14.08
N SER A 32 2.77 -12.77 14.89
CA SER A 32 1.69 -13.76 14.82
C SER A 32 0.74 -13.56 15.99
N GLY A 33 -0.49 -13.14 15.70
CA GLY A 33 -1.63 -13.26 16.61
C GLY A 33 -2.56 -14.37 16.14
N ASN A 34 -3.48 -14.81 16.99
CA ASN A 34 -4.40 -15.93 16.71
C ASN A 34 -5.24 -15.78 15.41
N GLU A 35 -5.26 -14.59 14.79
CA GLU A 35 -6.08 -14.28 13.62
C GLU A 35 -5.32 -13.61 12.44
N THR A 36 -4.04 -13.25 12.61
CA THR A 36 -3.26 -12.56 11.57
C THR A 36 -1.75 -12.79 11.76
N GLU A 37 -1.07 -13.11 10.67
CA GLU A 37 0.38 -13.16 10.55
C GLU A 37 0.86 -11.97 9.72
N ILE A 38 1.80 -11.19 10.25
CA ILE A 38 2.44 -10.08 9.54
C ILE A 38 3.92 -10.43 9.38
N ASN A 39 4.43 -10.41 8.15
CA ASN A 39 5.84 -10.59 7.83
C ASN A 39 6.36 -9.35 7.07
N VAL A 40 7.39 -8.70 7.60
CA VAL A 40 8.05 -7.56 6.96
C VAL A 40 9.48 -7.96 6.63
N ASN A 41 9.93 -7.67 5.41
CA ASN A 41 11.29 -7.87 4.96
C ASN A 41 11.79 -6.57 4.30
N ILE A 42 12.82 -5.94 4.86
CA ILE A 42 13.38 -4.68 4.34
C ILE A 42 14.67 -4.99 3.59
N SER A 43 14.78 -4.50 2.35
CA SER A 43 15.97 -4.70 1.51
C SER A 43 17.20 -3.97 2.08
N GLU A 44 18.38 -4.58 1.97
CA GLU A 44 19.65 -4.06 2.51
C GLU A 44 20.23 -2.87 1.74
N GLN A 45 19.66 -2.47 0.60
CA GLN A 45 20.04 -1.26 -0.15
C GLN A 45 19.61 0.06 0.52
N ALA A 46 19.61 0.10 1.85
CA ALA A 46 18.92 1.09 2.68
C ALA A 46 19.72 2.37 2.99
N GLU A 47 20.96 2.53 2.53
CA GLU A 47 21.72 3.75 2.82
C GLU A 47 21.08 4.98 2.16
N GLY A 48 20.39 5.79 2.98
CA GLY A 48 19.76 7.05 2.57
C GLY A 48 18.38 6.92 1.89
N ASN A 49 17.93 5.70 1.58
CA ASN A 49 16.61 5.48 0.99
C ASN A 49 15.59 5.18 2.09
N TRP A 50 14.54 6.01 2.17
CA TRP A 50 13.43 5.79 3.09
C TRP A 50 12.85 4.40 2.81
N CYS A 51 12.36 4.13 1.58
CA CYS A 51 11.78 2.84 1.22
C CYS A 51 12.52 2.16 0.04
N PRO A 52 13.48 1.25 0.31
CA PRO A 52 14.27 0.63 -0.73
C PRO A 52 13.46 -0.37 -1.54
N ALA A 53 13.70 -0.39 -2.86
CA ALA A 53 13.14 -1.38 -3.76
C ALA A 53 13.50 -2.81 -3.31
N GLY A 54 12.56 -3.72 -3.49
CA GLY A 54 12.65 -5.10 -3.01
C GLY A 54 12.17 -5.31 -1.57
N SER A 55 11.85 -4.23 -0.83
CA SER A 55 11.19 -4.37 0.48
C SER A 55 9.79 -4.96 0.31
N GLN A 56 9.40 -5.84 1.23
CA GLN A 56 8.17 -6.61 1.17
C GLN A 56 7.42 -6.57 2.49
N VAL A 57 6.08 -6.51 2.40
CA VAL A 57 5.17 -6.68 3.53
C VAL A 57 4.14 -7.72 3.14
N GLN A 58 3.99 -8.74 3.95
CA GLN A 58 2.94 -9.75 3.82
C GLN A 58 2.06 -9.73 5.07
N ILE A 59 0.75 -9.75 4.86
CA ILE A 59 -0.26 -9.90 5.90
C ILE A 59 -1.13 -11.07 5.50
N LYS A 60 -1.20 -12.11 6.32
CA LYS A 60 -1.99 -13.32 6.06
C LYS A 60 -2.98 -13.55 7.18
N ASN A 61 -4.23 -13.84 6.83
CA ASN A 61 -5.22 -14.34 7.76
C ASN A 61 -5.21 -15.88 7.68
N PRO A 62 -4.70 -16.60 8.70
CA PRO A 62 -4.56 -18.05 8.66
C PRO A 62 -5.92 -18.77 8.61
N THR A 63 -6.97 -18.17 9.16
CA THR A 63 -8.32 -18.75 9.20
C THR A 63 -9.01 -18.75 7.83
N THR A 64 -8.84 -17.69 7.05
CA THR A 64 -9.51 -17.50 5.76
C THR A 64 -8.61 -17.78 4.56
N GLY A 65 -7.29 -17.92 4.78
CA GLY A 65 -6.29 -18.05 3.72
C GLY A 65 -6.07 -16.77 2.91
N LYS A 66 -6.78 -15.67 3.20
CA LYS A 66 -6.60 -14.39 2.49
C LYS A 66 -5.30 -13.74 2.91
N ALA A 67 -4.57 -13.22 1.93
CA ALA A 67 -3.34 -12.49 2.14
C ALA A 67 -3.32 -11.16 1.39
N LEU A 68 -2.52 -10.22 1.89
CA LEU A 68 -2.08 -9.02 1.21
C LEU A 68 -0.56 -9.08 1.15
N ASN A 69 0.00 -9.05 -0.06
CA ASN A 69 1.42 -9.02 -0.33
C ASN A 69 1.75 -7.70 -1.02
N MET A 70 2.57 -6.87 -0.39
CA MET A 70 3.08 -5.62 -0.94
C MET A 70 4.57 -5.79 -1.23
N THR A 71 5.00 -5.42 -2.43
CA THR A 71 6.41 -5.38 -2.82
C THR A 71 6.74 -4.00 -3.37
N VAL A 72 7.71 -3.33 -2.74
CA VAL A 72 8.21 -2.03 -3.19
C VAL A 72 9.04 -2.24 -4.45
N THR A 73 8.66 -1.57 -5.53
CA THR A 73 9.31 -1.73 -6.84
C THR A 73 10.25 -0.58 -7.18
N GLY A 74 10.21 0.52 -6.43
CA GLY A 74 11.13 1.66 -6.57
C GLY A 74 10.42 2.98 -6.37
N THR A 75 10.79 3.98 -7.16
CA THR A 75 10.14 5.29 -7.21
C THR A 75 9.60 5.59 -8.61
N GLU A 76 8.62 6.50 -8.69
CA GLU A 76 8.05 6.97 -9.94
C GLU A 76 7.69 8.46 -9.84
N GLU A 77 7.88 9.19 -10.93
CA GLU A 77 7.48 10.58 -11.03
C GLU A 77 5.96 10.69 -11.26
N PHE A 78 5.30 11.48 -10.41
CA PHE A 78 3.89 11.79 -10.55
C PHE A 78 3.70 13.30 -10.45
N GLY A 79 3.44 13.95 -11.59
CA GLY A 79 3.42 15.41 -11.68
C GLY A 79 4.81 15.98 -11.44
N ASN A 80 4.97 16.75 -10.37
CA ASN A 80 6.24 17.33 -9.92
C ASN A 80 6.78 16.69 -8.63
N LYS A 81 6.27 15.50 -8.27
CA LYS A 81 6.61 14.78 -7.04
C LYS A 81 7.17 13.40 -7.40
N THR A 82 8.28 13.02 -6.76
CA THR A 82 8.75 11.63 -6.75
C THR A 82 7.99 10.85 -5.69
N LEU A 83 7.30 9.79 -6.09
CA LEU A 83 6.57 8.89 -5.20
C LEU A 83 7.30 7.56 -5.08
N TYR A 84 7.22 6.90 -3.92
CA TYR A 84 7.54 5.49 -3.80
C TYR A 84 6.45 4.67 -4.47
N LYS A 85 6.83 3.56 -5.10
CA LYS A 85 5.93 2.65 -5.81
C LYS A 85 6.03 1.24 -5.26
N ALA A 86 4.89 0.58 -5.15
CA ALA A 86 4.77 -0.82 -4.79
C ALA A 86 3.67 -1.51 -5.61
N MET A 87 3.82 -2.83 -5.77
CA MET A 87 2.76 -3.71 -6.23
C MET A 87 2.13 -4.41 -5.03
N ILE A 88 0.80 -4.36 -4.95
CA ILE A 88 -0.01 -5.01 -3.91
C ILE A 88 -0.84 -6.10 -4.57
N ILE A 89 -0.69 -7.33 -4.09
CA ILE A 89 -1.50 -8.47 -4.48
C ILE A 89 -2.32 -8.89 -3.28
N THR A 90 -3.64 -8.90 -3.39
CA THR A 90 -4.55 -9.27 -2.29
C THR A 90 -5.60 -10.27 -2.73
N GLY A 91 -5.97 -11.20 -1.85
CA GLY A 91 -6.97 -12.25 -2.13
C GLY A 91 -6.55 -13.61 -1.59
N SER A 92 -7.12 -14.67 -2.14
CA SER A 92 -6.67 -16.05 -1.93
C SER A 92 -5.69 -16.47 -3.03
N GLU A 93 -5.05 -17.63 -2.87
CA GLU A 93 -4.13 -18.18 -3.88
C GLU A 93 -4.81 -18.35 -5.25
N GLU A 94 -6.07 -18.77 -5.26
CA GLU A 94 -6.85 -19.01 -6.48
C GLU A 94 -7.52 -17.75 -7.05
N ASN A 95 -7.71 -16.71 -6.24
CA ASN A 95 -8.40 -15.49 -6.66
C ASN A 95 -7.77 -14.27 -5.99
N ASN A 96 -6.86 -13.64 -6.72
CA ASN A 96 -6.15 -12.45 -6.28
C ASN A 96 -6.46 -11.25 -7.18
N THR A 97 -6.21 -10.06 -6.64
CA THR A 97 -6.28 -8.80 -7.38
C THR A 97 -5.02 -8.01 -7.13
N GLY A 98 -4.43 -7.52 -8.23
CA GLY A 98 -3.26 -6.66 -8.22
C GLY A 98 -3.61 -5.17 -8.22
N TYR A 99 -2.84 -4.38 -7.49
CA TYR A 99 -2.91 -2.93 -7.44
C TYR A 99 -1.51 -2.35 -7.44
N GLU A 100 -1.28 -1.34 -8.26
CA GLU A 100 -0.14 -0.45 -8.10
C GLU A 100 -0.49 0.59 -7.04
N TYR A 101 0.41 0.77 -6.08
CA TYR A 101 0.28 1.74 -5.02
C TYR A 101 1.50 2.66 -5.02
N MET A 102 1.25 3.96 -5.08
CA MET A 102 2.28 4.98 -4.96
C MET A 102 1.98 5.94 -3.82
N TRP A 103 3.02 6.42 -3.14
CA TRP A 103 2.88 7.39 -2.06
C TRP A 103 4.08 8.32 -1.94
N SER A 104 3.83 9.56 -1.52
CA SER A 104 4.88 10.50 -1.15
C SER A 104 5.39 10.20 0.27
N GLN A 105 6.64 10.59 0.55
CA GLN A 105 7.24 10.40 1.87
C GLN A 105 6.44 11.11 2.99
N ASP A 106 5.90 12.30 2.70
CA ASP A 106 5.06 13.08 3.60
C ASP A 106 3.61 12.59 3.71
N LYS A 107 3.23 11.59 2.90
CA LYS A 107 1.89 10.97 2.82
C LYS A 107 0.77 11.91 2.38
N ASN A 108 1.11 13.09 1.85
CA ASN A 108 0.14 14.04 1.29
C ASN A 108 -0.34 13.65 -0.11
N THR A 109 0.39 12.75 -0.78
CA THR A 109 0.02 12.21 -2.09
C THR A 109 -0.02 10.68 -2.05
N THR A 110 -1.13 10.10 -2.48
CA THR A 110 -1.24 8.65 -2.68
C THR A 110 -1.99 8.35 -3.97
N VAL A 111 -1.53 7.35 -4.71
CA VAL A 111 -2.14 6.88 -5.95
C VAL A 111 -2.35 5.39 -5.86
N TRP A 112 -3.55 4.92 -6.17
CA TRP A 112 -3.88 3.50 -6.28
C TRP A 112 -4.40 3.24 -7.68
N THR A 113 -3.75 2.35 -8.43
CA THR A 113 -4.19 1.95 -9.76
C THR A 113 -4.51 0.47 -9.78
N LYS A 114 -5.73 0.12 -10.19
CA LYS A 114 -6.09 -1.24 -10.57
C LYS A 114 -6.12 -1.33 -12.08
N TYR A 115 -5.36 -2.28 -12.63
CA TYR A 115 -5.37 -2.58 -14.06
C TYR A 115 -6.40 -3.68 -14.38
N GLY A 116 -6.99 -3.61 -15.57
CA GLY A 116 -7.78 -4.69 -16.17
C GLY A 116 -6.86 -5.78 -16.72
N GLU A 117 -7.44 -6.88 -17.18
CA GLU A 117 -6.69 -8.00 -17.80
C GLU A 117 -5.96 -7.59 -19.08
N ASP A 118 -6.44 -6.54 -19.74
CA ASP A 118 -5.85 -5.93 -20.93
C ASP A 118 -4.67 -4.99 -20.62
N GLY A 119 -4.33 -4.81 -19.33
CA GLY A 119 -3.30 -3.89 -18.87
C GLY A 119 -3.73 -2.42 -18.84
N ASN A 120 -4.96 -2.09 -19.23
CA ASN A 120 -5.48 -0.73 -19.13
C ASN A 120 -5.94 -0.42 -17.71
N ILE A 121 -6.04 0.86 -17.37
CA ILE A 121 -6.58 1.27 -16.07
C ILE A 121 -8.05 0.85 -16.01
N SER A 122 -8.44 0.10 -14.98
CA SER A 122 -9.84 -0.15 -14.64
C SER A 122 -10.36 0.87 -13.63
N LEU A 123 -9.49 1.28 -12.71
CA LEU A 123 -9.76 2.25 -11.67
C LEU A 123 -8.44 2.89 -11.22
N ARG A 124 -8.42 4.22 -11.10
CA ARG A 124 -7.36 4.94 -10.42
C ARG A 124 -7.95 5.87 -9.37
N TYR A 125 -7.45 5.77 -8.15
CA TYR A 125 -7.73 6.71 -7.07
C TYR A 125 -6.48 7.54 -6.83
N VAL A 126 -6.65 8.86 -6.78
CA VAL A 126 -5.60 9.82 -6.46
C VAL A 126 -6.08 10.61 -5.25
N TYR A 127 -5.26 10.66 -4.21
CA TYR A 127 -5.36 11.65 -3.15
C TYR A 127 -4.15 12.56 -3.23
N GLU A 128 -4.40 13.86 -3.30
CA GLU A 128 -3.36 14.88 -3.34
C GLU A 128 -3.83 16.10 -2.57
N ASP A 129 -3.09 16.43 -1.49
CA ASP A 129 -3.27 17.67 -0.73
C ASP A 129 -4.72 17.93 -0.29
N GLY A 130 -5.41 16.87 0.15
CA GLY A 130 -6.82 16.94 0.58
C GLY A 130 -7.85 16.66 -0.52
N LYS A 131 -7.48 16.82 -1.79
CA LYS A 131 -8.32 16.51 -2.96
C LYS A 131 -8.28 15.00 -3.24
N LYS A 132 -9.43 14.44 -3.59
CA LYS A 132 -9.59 13.04 -4.02
C LYS A 132 -10.15 13.02 -5.43
N THR A 133 -9.52 12.25 -6.31
CA THR A 133 -9.96 12.06 -7.69
C THR A 133 -10.05 10.57 -7.96
N ILE A 134 -11.18 10.14 -8.51
CA ILE A 134 -11.40 8.77 -8.99
C ILE A 134 -11.51 8.82 -10.50
N ILE A 135 -10.75 7.97 -11.18
CA ILE A 135 -10.72 7.81 -12.62
C ILE A 135 -11.18 6.38 -12.93
N ASN A 136 -12.25 6.21 -13.70
CA ASN A 136 -12.66 4.89 -14.16
C ASN A 136 -11.89 4.48 -15.44
N GLY A 137 -12.08 3.25 -15.91
CA GLY A 137 -11.39 2.78 -17.12
C GLY A 137 -11.77 3.46 -18.44
N GLU A 138 -12.83 4.26 -18.45
CA GLU A 138 -13.16 5.13 -19.59
C GLU A 138 -12.52 6.53 -19.47
N GLY A 139 -11.73 6.78 -18.43
CA GLY A 139 -11.12 8.08 -18.14
C GLY A 139 -12.08 9.11 -17.52
N ARG A 140 -13.30 8.71 -17.13
CA ARG A 140 -14.25 9.62 -16.46
C ARG A 140 -13.77 9.91 -15.05
N LEU A 141 -13.81 11.20 -14.68
CA LEU A 141 -13.35 11.71 -13.41
C LEU A 141 -14.50 11.97 -12.45
N LEU A 142 -14.31 11.59 -11.20
CA LEU A 142 -15.16 11.95 -10.08
C LEU A 142 -14.28 12.55 -8.98
N GLU A 143 -14.51 13.82 -8.65
CA GLU A 143 -13.68 14.57 -7.71
C GLU A 143 -14.44 14.87 -6.42
N PHE A 144 -13.75 14.73 -5.29
CA PHE A 144 -14.25 15.04 -3.96
C PHE A 144 -13.16 15.76 -3.16
N GLY A 145 -13.52 16.79 -2.40
CA GLY A 145 -12.55 17.56 -1.63
C GLY A 145 -13.03 18.96 -1.38
N VAL A 146 -12.38 19.64 -0.43
CA VAL A 146 -12.84 20.91 0.15
C VAL A 146 -12.95 21.97 -0.96
N ARG A 147 -14.18 22.44 -1.23
CA ARG A 147 -14.33 23.80 -1.75
C ARG A 147 -13.92 24.74 -0.61
N PRO A 148 -13.05 25.74 -0.86
CA PRO A 148 -12.72 26.74 0.15
C PRO A 148 -13.97 27.39 0.75
#